data_AF-A0A953HI55-F1
#
_entry.id   AF-A0A953HI55-F1
#
_cell.length_a   1.000
_cell.length_b   1.000
_cell.length_c   1.000
_cell.angle_alpha   90.00
_cell.angle_beta   90.00
_cell.angle_gamma   90.00
#
_symmetry.space_group_name_H-M   'P 1'
#
loop_
_entity.id
_entity.type
_entity.pdbx_description
1 polymer ?
#
loop_
_entity_poly.entity_id
_entity_poly.type
_entity_poly.pdbx_seq_one_letter_code
_entity_poly.pdbx_strand_id
1 'polypeptide(L)' 'MNKTTHQYEAFKQLHQLPVPLLLGNVWSAQSARIAEKTGYEALGSSSHAIANMLGYEDGEEISF' A
#
# COMPACT_ATOMS: atom_id res chain seq x y z
N MET A 1 18.21 -12.35 -11.17
CA MET A 1 17.66 -11.80 -9.91
C MET A 1 16.20 -11.43 -10.15
N ASN A 2 15.30 -11.83 -9.26
CA ASN A 2 13.86 -11.85 -9.53
C ASN A 2 13.23 -10.49 -9.17
N LYS A 3 12.21 -10.06 -9.92
CA LYS A 3 11.56 -8.73 -9.81
C LYS A 3 11.15 -8.34 -8.37
N THR A 4 10.73 -9.29 -7.55
CA THR A 4 10.31 -9.09 -6.15
C THR A 4 11.45 -8.63 -5.25
N THR A 5 12.67 -9.14 -5.45
CA THR A 5 13.85 -8.74 -4.66
C THR A 5 14.20 -7.27 -4.90
N HIS A 6 13.98 -6.75 -6.12
CA HIS A 6 14.21 -5.34 -6.43
C HIS A 6 13.19 -4.40 -5.76
N GLN A 7 11.92 -4.81 -5.65
CA GLN A 7 10.88 -3.97 -5.03
C GLN A 7 11.08 -3.81 -3.52
N TYR A 8 11.47 -4.89 -2.83
CA TYR A 8 11.81 -4.82 -1.40
C TYR A 8 12.98 -3.87 -1.13
N GLU A 9 14.10 -4.02 -1.85
CA GLU A 9 15.26 -3.14 -1.62
C GLU A 9 14.95 -1.68 -1.97
N ALA A 10 14.20 -1.43 -3.04
CA ALA A 10 13.75 -0.07 -3.39
C ALA A 10 12.87 0.54 -2.29
N PHE A 11 11.86 -0.20 -1.80
CA PHE A 11 10.98 0.26 -0.71
C PHE A 11 11.76 0.49 0.59
N LYS A 12 12.72 -0.38 0.90
CA LYS A 12 13.61 -0.23 2.06
C LYS A 12 14.46 1.03 1.95
N GLN A 13 14.99 1.34 0.76
CA GLN A 13 15.76 2.56 0.51
C GLN A 13 14.92 3.81 0.71
N LEU A 14 13.65 3.81 0.29
CA LEU A 14 12.73 4.94 0.50
C LEU A 14 12.57 5.30 1.99
N HIS A 15 12.67 4.32 2.91
CA HIS A 15 12.61 4.56 4.36
C HIS A 15 13.87 5.23 4.93
N GLN A 16 14.99 5.19 4.21
CA GLN A 16 16.28 5.72 4.66
C GLN A 16 16.54 7.15 4.14
N LEU A 17 15.69 7.67 3.26
CA LEU A 17 15.83 9.01 2.72
C LEU A 17 15.61 10.07 3.82
N PRO A 18 16.24 11.24 3.72
CA PRO A 18 16.06 12.33 4.69
C PRO A 18 14.69 13.02 4.60
N VAL A 19 13.88 12.65 3.60
CA VAL A 19 12.51 13.13 3.42
C VAL A 19 11.51 12.09 3.90
N PRO A 20 10.38 12.49 4.51
CA PRO A 20 9.36 11.54 4.92
C PRO A 20 8.83 10.75 3.71
N LEU A 21 8.81 9.42 3.84
CA LEU A 21 8.15 8.55 2.87
C LEU A 21 6.63 8.69 3.02
N LEU A 22 5.98 9.19 1.98
CA LEU A 22 4.52 9.24 1.90
C LEU A 22 3.99 7.93 1.29
N LEU A 23 3.18 7.20 2.07
CA LEU A 23 2.51 5.99 1.61
C LEU A 23 1.07 6.30 1.21
N GLY A 24 0.73 6.03 -0.05
CA GLY A 24 -0.64 6.16 -0.53
C GLY A 24 -1.51 5.07 0.08
N ASN A 25 -2.48 5.43 0.93
CA ASN A 25 -3.42 4.48 1.51
C ASN A 25 -4.42 4.00 0.44
N VAL A 26 -4.51 2.69 0.24
CA VAL A 26 -5.32 2.07 -0.82
C VAL A 26 -6.07 0.84 -0.33
N TRP A 27 -7.20 0.54 -0.97
CA TRP A 27 -8.09 -0.58 -0.61
C TRP A 27 -8.65 -1.33 -1.83
N SER A 28 -8.31 -0.89 -3.06
CA SER A 28 -8.68 -1.54 -4.31
C SER A 28 -7.65 -1.30 -5.40
N ALA A 29 -7.73 -2.07 -6.50
CA ALA A 29 -6.91 -1.82 -7.69
C ALA A 29 -7.16 -0.43 -8.29
N GLN A 30 -8.37 0.12 -8.18
CA GLN A 30 -8.69 1.44 -8.68
C GLN A 30 -8.00 2.52 -7.84
N SER A 31 -8.08 2.44 -6.51
CA SER A 31 -7.38 3.39 -5.62
C SER A 31 -5.86 3.32 -5.80
N ALA A 32 -5.30 2.13 -6.02
CA ALA A 32 -3.87 1.95 -6.32
C ALA A 32 -3.44 2.67 -7.60
N ARG A 33 -4.22 2.53 -8.69
CA ARG A 33 -3.95 3.24 -9.95
C ARG A 33 -4.08 4.75 -9.80
N ILE A 34 -4.98 5.23 -8.96
CA ILE A 34 -5.12 6.67 -8.70
C ILE A 34 -3.88 7.17 -7.94
N ALA A 35 -3.47 6.49 -6.87
CA ALA A 35 -2.28 6.86 -6.10
C ALA A 35 -1.00 6.88 -6.95
N GLU A 36 -0.81 5.87 -7.82
CA GLU A 36 0.29 5.85 -8.78
C GLU A 36 0.27 7.08 -9.70
N LYS A 37 -0.90 7.41 -10.28
CA LYS A 37 -1.06 8.58 -11.17
C LYS A 37 -0.85 9.91 -10.46
N THR A 38 -1.09 9.98 -9.16
CA THR A 38 -0.84 11.18 -8.35
C THR A 38 0.61 11.28 -7.85
N GLY A 39 1.47 10.32 -8.19
CA GLY A 39 2.91 10.38 -7.93
C GLY A 39 3.36 9.75 -6.61
N TYR A 40 2.54 8.90 -5.98
CA TYR A 40 3.01 8.12 -4.82
C TYR A 40 4.05 7.09 -5.26
N GLU A 41 5.21 7.09 -4.62
CA GLU A 41 6.29 6.14 -4.89
C GLU A 41 6.07 4.78 -4.22
N ALA A 42 5.22 4.72 -3.19
CA ALA A 42 4.84 3.50 -2.52
C ALA A 42 3.42 3.57 -1.94
N LEU A 43 2.81 2.40 -1.74
CA LEU A 43 1.43 2.24 -1.29
C LEU A 43 1.37 1.47 0.03
N GLY A 44 0.38 1.81 0.85
CA GLY A 44 -0.01 1.04 2.03
C GLY A 44 -1.44 0.55 1.89
N SER A 45 -1.67 -0.75 2.10
CA SER A 45 -3.01 -1.33 2.12
C SER A 45 -3.69 -1.09 3.47
N SER A 46 -4.92 -0.57 3.46
CA SER A 46 -5.70 -0.42 4.69
C SER A 46 -6.65 -1.59 4.92
N SER A 47 -6.43 -2.36 5.99
CA SER A 47 -7.34 -3.43 6.42
C SER A 47 -8.73 -2.89 6.74
N HIS A 48 -8.81 -1.79 7.51
CA HIS A 48 -10.06 -1.14 7.87
C HIS A 48 -10.90 -0.75 6.63
N ALA A 49 -10.27 -0.10 5.65
CA ALA A 49 -10.98 0.31 4.42
C ALA A 49 -11.39 -0.91 3.56
N ILE A 50 -10.59 -1.97 3.53
CA ILE A 50 -10.94 -3.22 2.86
C ILE A 50 -12.11 -3.92 3.58
N ALA A 51 -12.10 -4.00 4.91
CA ALA A 51 -13.19 -4.55 5.72
C ALA A 51 -14.50 -3.83 5.43
N ASN A 52 -14.48 -2.50 5.54
CA ASN A 52 -15.65 -1.68 5.28
C ASN A 52 -16.17 -1.85 3.84
N MET A 53 -15.26 -1.88 2.84
CA MET A 53 -15.63 -2.12 1.43
C MET A 53 -16.28 -3.48 1.22
N LEU A 54 -15.86 -4.50 1.98
CA LEU A 54 -16.41 -5.86 1.92
C LEU A 54 -17.67 -6.04 2.79
N GLY A 55 -18.10 -5.00 3.53
CA GLY A 55 -19.28 -5.05 4.41
C GLY A 55 -19.01 -5.66 5.79
N TYR A 56 -17.73 -5.74 6.20
CA TYR A 56 -17.31 -6.18 7.52
C TYR A 56 -16.92 -4.98 8.38
N GLU A 57 -17.10 -5.11 9.69
CA GLU A 57 -16.40 -4.26 10.65
C GLU A 57 -14.91 -4.62 10.66
N ASP A 58 -14.08 -3.66 11.04
CA ASP A 58 -12.66 -3.91 11.25
C ASP A 58 -12.44 -4.76 12.51
N GLY A 59 -11.37 -5.56 12.52
CA GLY A 59 -11.11 -6.53 13.60
C GLY A 59 -10.86 -7.96 13.14
N GLU A 60 -10.19 -8.15 12.00
CA GLU A 60 -9.74 -9.47 11.52
C GLU A 60 -10.87 -10.47 11.16
N GLU A 61 -12.08 -9.97 10.88
CA GLU A 61 -13.23 -10.77 10.44
C GLU A 61 -13.13 -11.26 8.97
N ILE A 62 -12.08 -10.83 8.24
CA ILE A 62 -11.79 -11.24 6.87
C ILE A 62 -10.72 -12.33 6.89
N SER A 63 -10.92 -13.40 6.10
CA SER A 63 -9.92 -14.45 5.91
C SER A 63 -8.65 -13.93 5.21
N PHE A 64 -7.48 -14.38 5.66
CA PHE A 64 -6.18 -14.09 5.05
C PHE A 64 -5.91 -14.91 3.79
#